data_AF-A0A5R8P7P0-F1
#
_entry.id   AF-A0A5R8P7P0-F1
#
_cell.length_a   1.000
_cell.length_b   1.000
_cell.length_c   1.000
_cell.angle_alpha   90.00
_cell.angle_beta   90.00
_cell.angle_gamma   90.00
#
_symmetry.space_group_name_H-M   'P 1'
#
loop_
_entity.id
_entity.type
_entity.pdbx_description
1 polymer ?
#
loop_
_entity_poly.entity_id
_entity_poly.type
_entity_poly.pdbx_seq_one_letter_code
_entity_poly.pdbx_strand_id
1 'polypeptide(L)'
;MGSADRPEDSEETAARDSSGAATDATGEPDPVGTDVDPETETETDADSGFSGQLRRQRTALLVIGVIGAMVLGFAIGVLARQPLDRDSGPSPSAVDIGFSQDMSAHHAQAVEMAGVALIRSGDQDVRRLAYDILTTQQNQVGRMQGWLQLWGEPARAVDGYMGWMTEHGGGHDHTGAASGHATEGPVREMPGMASPEELSALRRAEGTELDVLFLQLMLRHHQGGLPMIQYAATYAETAAVRTLASNMDQTQQGESQLMTGMLTARGAAPLPLN
;
A
#
# COMPACT_ATOMS: atom_id res chain seq x y z
N MET A 1 21.21 -1.20 -66.04
CA MET A 1 21.33 -2.67 -66.04
C MET A 1 21.45 -3.12 -64.58
N GLY A 2 20.81 -4.19 -64.11
CA GLY A 2 19.82 -5.09 -64.72
C GLY A 2 19.45 -6.22 -63.74
N SER A 3 18.25 -6.82 -63.89
CA SER A 3 17.67 -7.92 -63.09
C SER A 3 17.51 -7.64 -61.57
N ALA A 4 16.37 -7.83 -60.89
CA ALA A 4 15.23 -8.76 -60.99
C ALA A 4 15.57 -10.21 -60.57
N ASP A 5 15.01 -10.63 -59.42
CA ASP A 5 14.02 -11.73 -59.39
C ASP A 5 13.11 -11.65 -58.14
N ARG A 6 12.15 -12.57 -57.99
CA ARG A 6 11.16 -12.65 -56.87
C ARG A 6 10.87 -14.13 -56.46
N PRO A 7 9.72 -14.47 -55.82
CA PRO A 7 9.58 -14.99 -54.44
C PRO A 7 9.63 -16.54 -54.32
N GLU A 8 8.70 -17.14 -53.54
CA GLU A 8 8.46 -18.58 -53.28
C GLU A 8 9.41 -19.26 -52.26
N ASP A 9 8.96 -20.23 -51.45
CA ASP A 9 7.65 -20.44 -50.80
C ASP A 9 7.78 -21.46 -49.63
N SER A 10 6.78 -21.59 -48.74
CA SER A 10 6.35 -22.86 -48.08
C SER A 10 5.40 -22.66 -46.88
N GLU A 11 4.18 -23.18 -47.01
CA GLU A 11 3.33 -23.59 -45.88
C GLU A 11 3.56 -25.09 -45.57
N GLU A 12 3.40 -25.52 -44.32
CA GLU A 12 2.85 -26.87 -44.04
C GLU A 12 1.99 -26.86 -42.76
N THR A 13 1.05 -27.80 -42.67
CA THR A 13 -0.07 -27.81 -41.72
C THR A 13 -0.08 -29.08 -40.87
N ALA A 14 -0.63 -29.00 -39.65
CA ALA A 14 -1.35 -30.12 -39.04
C ALA A 14 -2.20 -29.64 -37.85
N ALA A 15 -3.42 -30.19 -37.75
CA ALA A 15 -4.25 -30.16 -36.54
C ALA A 15 -4.86 -31.55 -36.32
N ARG A 16 -5.18 -31.92 -35.08
CA ARG A 16 -6.19 -32.96 -34.77
C ARG A 16 -6.63 -32.98 -33.30
N ASP A 17 -7.74 -33.68 -33.09
CA ASP A 17 -8.63 -33.64 -31.91
C ASP A 17 -9.04 -35.08 -31.51
N SER A 18 -9.15 -35.33 -30.20
CA SER A 18 -10.00 -36.35 -29.55
C SER A 18 -9.92 -36.18 -28.01
N SER A 19 -10.89 -36.49 -27.13
CA SER A 19 -12.30 -36.95 -27.15
C SER A 19 -12.54 -38.28 -26.39
N GLY A 20 -13.49 -38.30 -25.44
CA GLY A 20 -13.97 -39.48 -24.68
C GLY A 20 -13.16 -39.83 -23.41
N ALA A 21 -13.64 -40.05 -22.17
CA ALA A 21 -14.95 -40.08 -21.47
C ALA A 21 -15.51 -41.44 -20.99
N ALA A 22 -15.88 -41.48 -19.69
CA ALA A 22 -16.89 -42.31 -19.01
C ALA A 22 -16.63 -43.79 -18.56
N THR A 23 -16.82 -44.02 -17.24
CA THR A 23 -17.54 -45.11 -16.52
C THR A 23 -17.35 -46.61 -16.84
N ASP A 24 -17.17 -47.44 -15.78
CA ASP A 24 -18.23 -48.35 -15.24
C ASP A 24 -17.89 -48.86 -13.80
N ALA A 25 -18.71 -49.73 -13.19
CA ALA A 25 -18.62 -50.18 -11.78
C ALA A 25 -19.02 -51.68 -11.54
N THR A 26 -19.18 -52.06 -10.25
CA THR A 26 -19.73 -53.33 -9.68
C THR A 26 -18.79 -54.55 -9.50
N GLY A 27 -19.01 -55.34 -8.42
CA GLY A 27 -18.41 -56.69 -8.24
C GLY A 27 -18.00 -57.13 -6.80
N GLU A 28 -18.95 -57.64 -6.00
CA GLU A 28 -18.74 -58.47 -4.77
C GLU A 28 -19.11 -59.96 -5.09
N PRO A 29 -18.85 -61.01 -4.25
CA PRO A 29 -18.83 -61.04 -2.77
C PRO A 29 -17.83 -62.04 -2.05
N ASP A 30 -18.06 -62.19 -0.73
CA ASP A 30 -17.66 -63.16 0.34
C ASP A 30 -17.61 -64.70 -0.01
N PRO A 31 -17.26 -65.70 0.88
CA PRO A 31 -17.41 -65.77 2.38
C PRO A 31 -16.42 -66.64 3.24
N VAL A 32 -16.79 -66.86 4.53
CA VAL A 32 -16.30 -67.83 5.56
C VAL A 32 -14.99 -67.43 6.29
N GLY A 33 -14.83 -67.52 7.63
CA GLY A 33 -15.61 -67.99 8.80
C GLY A 33 -14.63 -68.22 9.99
N THR A 34 -14.95 -68.58 11.25
CA THR A 34 -16.18 -68.85 12.06
C THR A 34 -15.84 -68.50 13.56
N ASP A 35 -16.42 -68.93 14.71
CA ASP A 35 -17.46 -69.89 15.13
C ASP A 35 -17.95 -69.65 16.61
N VAL A 36 -19.15 -70.16 16.95
CA VAL A 36 -19.71 -70.72 18.23
C VAL A 36 -19.62 -70.01 19.62
N ASP A 37 -20.82 -69.81 20.20
CA ASP A 37 -21.31 -69.52 21.58
C ASP A 37 -20.91 -70.58 22.67
N PRO A 38 -21.19 -70.48 24.03
CA PRO A 38 -22.52 -70.14 24.60
C PRO A 38 -22.67 -69.66 26.08
N GLU A 39 -23.95 -69.61 26.50
CA GLU A 39 -24.54 -69.55 27.87
C GLU A 39 -24.43 -68.23 28.66
N THR A 40 -25.52 -67.49 28.92
CA THR A 40 -26.81 -67.75 29.62
C THR A 40 -26.75 -67.34 31.09
N GLU A 41 -27.42 -66.25 31.45
CA GLU A 41 -28.21 -66.15 32.69
C GLU A 41 -29.25 -65.03 32.58
N THR A 42 -30.41 -65.22 33.19
CA THR A 42 -31.55 -64.28 33.12
C THR A 42 -31.93 -63.80 34.52
N GLU A 43 -31.92 -62.49 34.74
CA GLU A 43 -32.73 -61.91 35.80
C GLU A 43 -33.24 -60.51 35.41
N THR A 44 -34.48 -60.20 35.78
CA THR A 44 -35.11 -58.90 35.56
C THR A 44 -35.25 -58.21 36.90
N ASP A 45 -34.53 -57.10 37.11
CA ASP A 45 -34.71 -56.28 38.30
C ASP A 45 -34.97 -54.81 37.95
N ALA A 46 -36.02 -54.25 38.56
CA ALA A 46 -36.76 -53.11 38.05
C ALA A 46 -36.58 -51.82 38.88
N ASP A 47 -35.41 -51.61 39.48
CA ASP A 47 -35.09 -50.43 40.32
C ASP A 47 -33.91 -49.57 39.81
N SER A 48 -33.38 -49.88 38.62
CA SER A 48 -32.22 -49.18 38.04
C SER A 48 -32.52 -47.79 37.45
N GLY A 49 -33.78 -47.47 37.17
CA GLY A 49 -34.18 -46.27 36.42
C GLY A 49 -33.95 -44.96 37.17
N PHE A 50 -34.46 -44.84 38.39
CA PHE A 50 -34.46 -43.58 39.15
C PHE A 50 -33.05 -43.21 39.64
N SER A 51 -32.31 -44.20 40.15
CA SER A 51 -30.91 -44.07 40.56
C SER A 51 -29.99 -43.73 39.38
N GLY A 52 -30.20 -44.37 38.22
CA GLY A 52 -29.48 -44.09 36.98
C GLY A 52 -29.70 -42.66 36.46
N GLN A 53 -30.96 -42.18 36.41
CA GLN A 53 -31.27 -40.81 35.97
C GLN A 53 -30.65 -39.76 36.88
N LEU A 54 -30.80 -39.88 38.21
CA LEU A 54 -30.22 -38.93 39.16
C LEU A 54 -28.70 -38.86 39.08
N ARG A 55 -28.03 -40.02 38.89
CA ARG A 55 -26.58 -40.09 38.71
C ARG A 55 -26.14 -39.43 37.39
N ARG A 56 -26.86 -39.70 36.28
CA ARG A 56 -26.58 -39.10 34.96
C ARG A 56 -26.82 -37.59 34.95
N GLN A 57 -27.85 -37.10 35.64
CA GLN A 57 -28.11 -35.67 35.84
C GLN A 57 -27.00 -34.99 36.65
N ARG A 58 -26.53 -35.61 37.74
CA ARG A 58 -25.39 -35.10 38.54
C ARG A 58 -24.12 -34.99 37.69
N THR A 59 -23.80 -36.01 36.89
CA THR A 59 -22.66 -35.96 35.96
C THR A 59 -22.83 -34.86 34.91
N ALA A 60 -24.02 -34.71 34.32
CA ALA A 60 -24.28 -33.65 33.34
C ALA A 60 -24.13 -32.24 33.93
N LEU A 61 -24.65 -32.01 35.14
CA LEU A 61 -24.51 -30.72 35.85
C LEU A 61 -23.05 -30.42 36.21
N LEU A 62 -22.26 -31.43 36.60
CA LEU A 62 -20.82 -31.28 36.85
C LEU A 62 -20.06 -30.95 35.56
N VAL A 63 -20.38 -31.61 34.44
CA VAL A 63 -19.77 -31.31 33.13
C VAL A 63 -20.12 -29.90 32.67
N ILE A 64 -21.38 -29.46 32.81
CA ILE A 64 -21.79 -28.08 32.51
C ILE A 64 -21.08 -27.08 33.43
N GLY A 65 -20.91 -27.40 34.72
CA GLY A 65 -20.14 -26.58 35.66
C GLY A 65 -18.67 -26.44 35.30
N VAL A 66 -18.01 -27.53 34.88
CA VAL A 66 -16.62 -27.51 34.41
C VAL A 66 -16.48 -26.74 33.10
N ILE A 67 -17.39 -26.93 32.14
CA ILE A 67 -17.39 -26.17 30.87
C ILE A 67 -17.62 -24.68 31.17
N GLY A 68 -18.56 -24.33 32.04
CA GLY A 68 -18.79 -22.96 32.48
C GLY A 68 -17.56 -22.33 33.15
N ALA A 69 -16.87 -23.07 34.03
CA ALA A 69 -15.63 -22.64 34.65
C ALA A 69 -14.47 -22.51 33.66
N MET A 70 -14.38 -23.38 32.65
CA MET A 70 -13.39 -23.29 31.57
C MET A 70 -13.66 -22.09 30.63
N VAL A 71 -14.92 -21.85 30.25
CA VAL A 71 -15.32 -20.70 29.44
C VAL A 71 -15.11 -19.39 30.20
N LEU A 72 -15.44 -19.35 31.49
CA LEU A 72 -15.20 -18.18 32.34
C LEU A 72 -13.69 -17.96 32.57
N GLY A 73 -12.92 -19.01 32.83
CA GLY A 73 -11.46 -18.95 32.97
C GLY A 73 -10.77 -18.55 31.66
N PHE A 74 -11.29 -18.96 30.51
CA PHE A 74 -10.84 -18.52 29.20
C PHE A 74 -11.20 -17.05 28.96
N ALA A 75 -12.42 -16.62 29.23
CA ALA A 75 -12.84 -15.22 29.10
C ALA A 75 -12.03 -14.29 30.01
N ILE A 76 -11.82 -14.66 31.28
CA ILE A 76 -10.93 -13.94 32.20
C ILE A 76 -9.48 -13.99 31.70
N GLY A 77 -9.00 -15.14 31.20
CA GLY A 77 -7.65 -15.31 30.65
C GLY A 77 -7.38 -14.63 29.30
N VAL A 78 -8.43 -14.16 28.62
CA VAL A 78 -8.40 -13.29 27.43
C VAL A 78 -8.48 -11.82 27.85
N LEU A 79 -9.38 -11.47 28.78
CA LEU A 79 -9.52 -10.11 29.30
C LEU A 79 -8.27 -9.66 30.09
N ALA A 80 -7.73 -10.51 30.96
CA ALA A 80 -6.48 -10.27 31.70
C ALA A 80 -5.21 -10.40 30.83
N ARG A 81 -5.36 -10.82 29.56
CA ARG A 81 -4.30 -10.75 28.54
C ARG A 81 -4.43 -9.54 27.62
N GLN A 82 -5.45 -8.68 27.79
CA GLN A 82 -5.42 -7.36 27.17
C GLN A 82 -4.45 -6.49 27.97
N PRO A 83 -3.32 -6.06 27.39
CA PRO A 83 -2.50 -5.06 28.05
C PRO A 83 -3.33 -3.76 28.07
N LEU A 84 -3.60 -3.24 29.27
CA LEU A 84 -4.32 -1.98 29.43
C LEU A 84 -3.50 -0.81 28.87
N ASP A 85 -2.19 -0.91 29.03
CA ASP A 85 -1.22 -0.19 28.22
C ASP A 85 -1.20 -0.81 26.82
N ARG A 86 -1.96 -0.23 25.90
CA ARG A 86 -1.57 -0.33 24.48
C ARG A 86 -0.22 0.37 24.37
N ASP A 87 0.84 -0.40 24.19
CA ASP A 87 2.15 0.09 23.78
C ASP A 87 1.97 0.84 22.46
N SER A 88 1.69 2.13 22.59
CA SER A 88 1.60 3.05 21.48
C SER A 88 3.03 3.23 20.99
N GLY A 89 3.26 2.91 19.71
CA GLY A 89 4.49 3.36 19.05
C GLY A 89 4.69 4.85 19.30
N PRO A 90 5.93 5.34 19.38
CA PRO A 90 6.23 6.67 19.91
C PRO A 90 5.34 7.73 19.24
N SER A 91 4.72 8.57 20.07
CA SER A 91 3.79 9.59 19.61
C SER A 91 4.41 10.41 18.49
N PRO A 92 3.66 10.73 17.42
CA PRO A 92 4.20 11.40 16.26
C PRO A 92 4.82 12.74 16.67
N SER A 93 6.01 13.04 16.14
CA SER A 93 6.62 14.35 16.31
C SER A 93 5.97 15.39 15.38
N ALA A 94 6.32 16.67 15.55
CA ALA A 94 5.95 17.71 14.60
C ALA A 94 6.41 17.40 13.15
N VAL A 95 7.51 16.65 12.99
CA VAL A 95 8.03 16.20 11.69
C VAL A 95 7.12 15.14 11.08
N ASP A 96 6.64 14.17 11.86
CA ASP A 96 5.71 13.13 11.40
C ASP A 96 4.37 13.71 10.93
N ILE A 97 3.82 14.63 11.72
CA ILE A 97 2.53 15.28 11.46
C ILE A 97 2.67 16.21 10.25
N GLY A 98 3.63 17.13 10.29
CA GLY A 98 3.82 18.15 9.26
C GLY A 98 4.20 17.56 7.90
N PHE A 99 5.11 16.57 7.87
CA PHE A 99 5.41 15.84 6.63
C PHE A 99 4.17 15.14 6.07
N SER A 100 3.40 14.47 6.93
CA SER A 100 2.18 13.76 6.50
C SER A 100 1.11 14.72 5.95
N GLN A 101 0.98 15.92 6.51
CA GLN A 101 0.06 16.95 6.03
C GLN A 101 0.50 17.53 4.68
N ASP A 102 1.75 17.99 4.62
CA ASP A 102 2.28 18.73 3.48
C ASP A 102 2.54 17.82 2.29
N MET A 103 3.18 16.66 2.51
CA MET A 103 3.46 15.71 1.43
C MET A 103 2.17 15.06 0.91
N SER A 104 1.10 14.95 1.72
CA SER A 104 -0.24 14.62 1.21
C SER A 104 -0.81 15.69 0.27
N ALA A 105 -0.61 16.98 0.55
CA ALA A 105 -1.06 18.06 -0.31
C ALA A 105 -0.21 18.18 -1.59
N HIS A 106 1.10 17.95 -1.49
CA HIS A 106 2.06 17.90 -2.59
C HIS A 106 1.72 16.75 -3.56
N HIS A 107 1.67 15.51 -3.07
CA HIS A 107 1.34 14.33 -3.88
C HIS A 107 -0.07 14.36 -4.49
N ALA A 108 -1.03 15.05 -3.87
CA ALA A 108 -2.36 15.24 -4.46
C ALA A 108 -2.30 16.03 -5.79
N GLN A 109 -1.36 16.97 -5.94
CA GLN A 109 -1.17 17.70 -7.20
C GLN A 109 -0.48 16.83 -8.27
N ALA A 110 0.50 16.01 -7.89
CA ALA A 110 1.07 15.02 -8.81
C ALA A 110 0.00 14.05 -9.33
N VAL A 111 -0.92 13.59 -8.47
CA VAL A 111 -2.06 12.75 -8.88
C VAL A 111 -2.99 13.49 -9.87
N GLU A 112 -3.26 14.80 -9.70
CA GLU A 112 -3.99 15.59 -10.71
C GLU A 112 -3.25 15.62 -12.05
N MET A 113 -1.97 16.04 -12.05
CA MET A 113 -1.17 16.18 -13.27
C MET A 113 -1.02 14.85 -14.02
N ALA A 114 -0.77 13.77 -13.28
CA ALA A 114 -0.67 12.42 -13.83
C ALA A 114 -2.01 11.91 -14.38
N GLY A 115 -3.14 12.24 -13.74
CA GLY A 115 -4.47 11.94 -14.26
C GLY A 115 -4.75 12.60 -15.60
N VAL A 116 -4.32 13.86 -15.78
CA VAL A 116 -4.44 14.58 -17.07
C VAL A 116 -3.61 13.89 -18.17
N ALA A 117 -2.35 13.56 -17.90
CA ALA A 117 -1.46 12.90 -18.86
C ALA A 117 -1.92 11.47 -19.21
N LEU A 118 -2.29 10.66 -18.22
CA LEU A 118 -2.79 9.28 -18.40
C LEU A 118 -4.06 9.22 -19.27
N ILE A 119 -4.91 10.24 -19.21
CA ILE A 119 -6.10 10.33 -20.06
C ILE A 119 -5.75 10.86 -21.45
N ARG A 120 -5.09 12.03 -21.54
CA ARG A 120 -4.95 12.81 -22.79
C ARG A 120 -3.74 12.47 -23.66
N SER A 121 -2.65 11.91 -23.12
CA SER A 121 -1.46 11.60 -23.92
C SER A 121 -1.71 10.43 -24.87
N GLY A 122 -1.15 10.51 -26.09
CA GLY A 122 -1.07 9.38 -27.02
C GLY A 122 0.20 8.54 -26.85
N ASP A 123 1.21 9.10 -26.18
CA ASP A 123 2.53 8.51 -26.00
C ASP A 123 2.52 7.41 -24.93
N GLN A 124 2.92 6.20 -25.30
CA GLN A 124 2.79 5.05 -24.41
C GLN A 124 3.73 5.09 -23.22
N ASP A 125 4.87 5.77 -23.30
CA ASP A 125 5.85 5.85 -22.21
C ASP A 125 5.47 6.96 -21.22
N VAL A 126 4.96 8.09 -21.71
CA VAL A 126 4.36 9.13 -20.87
C VAL A 126 3.14 8.59 -20.11
N ARG A 127 2.27 7.81 -20.78
CA ARG A 127 1.11 7.16 -20.15
C ARG A 127 1.50 6.14 -19.08
N ARG A 128 2.57 5.37 -19.27
CA ARG A 128 3.11 4.42 -18.27
C ARG A 128 3.59 5.17 -17.03
N LEU A 129 4.49 6.14 -17.21
CA LEU A 129 5.00 6.98 -16.12
C LEU A 129 3.87 7.68 -15.35
N ALA A 130 2.87 8.21 -16.06
CA ALA A 130 1.71 8.83 -15.43
C ALA A 130 0.87 7.82 -14.62
N TYR A 131 0.70 6.58 -15.07
CA TYR A 131 0.03 5.53 -14.30
C TYR A 131 0.82 5.14 -13.05
N ASP A 132 2.14 4.97 -13.17
CA ASP A 132 3.02 4.55 -12.08
C ASP A 132 3.09 5.63 -10.98
N ILE A 133 3.26 6.91 -11.36
CA ILE A 133 3.21 8.05 -10.44
C ILE A 133 1.83 8.16 -9.78
N LEU A 134 0.74 8.11 -10.55
CA LEU A 134 -0.62 8.25 -10.03
C LEU A 134 -0.92 7.16 -8.99
N THR A 135 -0.64 5.90 -9.31
CA THR A 135 -0.96 4.77 -8.40
C THR A 135 -0.07 4.77 -7.17
N THR A 136 1.23 5.06 -7.32
CA THR A 136 2.19 5.15 -6.22
C THR A 136 1.84 6.30 -5.28
N GLN A 137 1.74 7.53 -5.80
CA GLN A 137 1.52 8.70 -4.95
C GLN A 137 0.12 8.73 -4.35
N GLN A 138 -0.92 8.21 -5.04
CA GLN A 138 -2.25 8.06 -4.45
C GLN A 138 -2.27 7.06 -3.27
N ASN A 139 -1.49 5.97 -3.31
CA ASN A 139 -1.32 5.07 -2.16
C ASN A 139 -0.65 5.79 -0.98
N GLN A 140 0.39 6.57 -1.26
CA GLN A 140 1.17 7.29 -0.25
C GLN A 140 0.34 8.37 0.43
N VAL A 141 -0.47 9.14 -0.32
CA VAL A 141 -1.48 10.07 0.22
C VAL A 141 -2.43 9.36 1.18
N GLY A 142 -2.98 8.20 0.78
CA GLY A 142 -3.89 7.43 1.64
C GLY A 142 -3.25 6.92 2.94
N ARG A 143 -1.96 6.58 2.91
CA ARG A 143 -1.20 6.20 4.11
C ARG A 143 -1.01 7.37 5.07
N MET A 144 -0.55 8.52 4.56
CA MET A 144 -0.29 9.71 5.37
C MET A 144 -1.58 10.28 5.98
N GLN A 145 -2.67 10.34 5.21
CA GLN A 145 -3.99 10.72 5.73
C GLN A 145 -4.53 9.72 6.77
N GLY A 146 -4.30 8.41 6.57
CA GLY A 146 -4.66 7.37 7.53
C GLY A 146 -3.89 7.49 8.85
N TRP A 147 -2.62 7.89 8.81
CA TRP A 147 -1.82 8.17 10.01
C TRP A 147 -2.31 9.41 10.75
N LEU A 148 -2.56 10.52 10.06
CA LEU A 148 -3.13 11.73 10.67
C LEU A 148 -4.47 11.42 11.36
N GLN A 149 -5.35 10.65 10.72
CA GLN A 149 -6.59 10.19 11.34
C GLN A 149 -6.37 9.29 12.57
N LEU A 150 -5.38 8.40 12.54
CA LEU A 150 -5.03 7.53 13.67
C LEU A 150 -4.47 8.33 14.86
N TRP A 151 -3.74 9.40 14.59
CA TRP A 151 -3.17 10.30 15.59
C TRP A 151 -4.16 11.35 16.12
N GLY A 152 -5.29 11.56 15.43
CA GLY A 152 -6.29 12.58 15.76
C GLY A 152 -5.98 13.97 15.20
N GLU A 153 -5.02 14.06 14.30
CA GLU A 153 -4.50 15.31 13.71
C GLU A 153 -5.29 15.74 12.46
N PRO A 154 -5.35 17.05 12.14
CA PRO A 154 -6.03 17.53 10.95
C PRO A 154 -5.27 17.12 9.68
N ALA A 155 -5.99 16.93 8.58
CA ALA A 155 -5.43 16.51 7.29
C ALA A 155 -4.57 17.59 6.58
N ARG A 156 -4.46 18.80 7.14
CA ARG A 156 -3.65 19.92 6.67
C ARG A 156 -3.24 20.80 7.86
N ALA A 157 -2.06 21.42 7.78
CA ALA A 157 -1.67 22.51 8.66
C ALA A 157 -2.54 23.76 8.46
N VAL A 158 -2.59 24.64 9.47
CA VAL A 158 -3.31 25.93 9.42
C VAL A 158 -2.40 27.14 9.23
N ASP A 159 -1.13 27.04 9.63
CA ASP A 159 -0.18 28.17 9.69
C ASP A 159 0.76 28.27 8.46
N GLY A 160 0.42 27.58 7.37
CA GLY A 160 1.26 27.43 6.17
C GLY A 160 1.94 26.06 6.08
N TYR A 161 2.88 25.91 5.15
CA TYR A 161 3.61 24.66 4.90
C TYR A 161 5.03 24.71 5.44
N MET A 162 5.66 23.55 5.64
CA MET A 162 7.08 23.32 5.97
C MET A 162 7.57 23.91 7.30
N GLY A 163 6.70 24.48 8.14
CA GLY A 163 7.04 24.98 9.48
C GLY A 163 7.60 23.92 10.46
N TRP A 164 7.51 22.64 10.10
CA TRP A 164 8.09 21.50 10.81
C TRP A 164 9.57 21.22 10.45
N MET A 165 10.08 21.78 9.35
CA MET A 165 11.47 21.60 8.89
C MET A 165 12.42 22.59 9.58
N THR A 166 12.50 22.52 10.91
CA THR A 166 13.38 23.40 11.72
C THR A 166 14.83 22.91 11.75
N GLU A 167 15.79 23.81 11.94
CA GLU A 167 17.19 23.41 12.12
C GLU A 167 17.41 22.70 13.47
N HIS A 168 17.57 21.39 13.45
CA HIS A 168 18.05 20.61 14.59
C HIS A 168 19.58 20.69 14.73
N GLY A 169 20.11 21.92 14.81
CA GLY A 169 21.54 22.22 14.89
C GLY A 169 21.81 23.54 15.62
N GLY A 170 21.90 23.51 16.95
CA GLY A 170 22.11 24.72 17.75
C GLY A 170 23.55 25.25 17.67
N GLY A 171 23.71 26.49 17.19
CA GLY A 171 24.99 27.21 17.24
C GLY A 171 24.92 28.61 16.64
N HIS A 172 25.04 29.66 17.47
CA HIS A 172 25.28 31.01 16.96
C HIS A 172 26.75 31.14 16.52
N ASP A 173 27.03 31.13 15.22
CA ASP A 173 28.30 31.66 14.71
C ASP A 173 28.15 32.26 13.30
N HIS A 174 28.55 33.53 13.13
CA HIS A 174 28.33 34.29 11.90
C HIS A 174 29.58 34.31 10.99
N THR A 175 29.93 33.15 10.40
CA THR A 175 31.12 33.05 9.53
C THR A 175 30.86 32.40 8.16
N GLY A 176 30.43 33.20 7.19
CA GLY A 176 30.85 33.11 5.78
C GLY A 176 30.31 31.97 4.89
N ALA A 177 29.37 32.33 4.01
CA ALA A 177 29.17 31.86 2.63
C ALA A 177 29.44 30.36 2.26
N ALA A 178 28.51 29.61 1.65
CA ALA A 178 27.46 30.02 0.72
C ALA A 178 26.38 28.93 0.48
N SER A 179 25.33 29.31 -0.27
CA SER A 179 24.38 28.46 -1.03
C SER A 179 23.56 27.41 -0.27
N GLY A 180 22.26 27.70 -0.09
CA GLY A 180 21.22 26.77 0.35
C GLY A 180 20.05 27.51 0.99
N HIS A 181 18.84 27.38 0.45
CA HIS A 181 17.66 28.07 1.00
C HIS A 181 17.07 27.30 2.19
N ALA A 182 17.61 27.53 3.38
CA ALA A 182 16.86 27.29 4.61
C ALA A 182 15.75 28.35 4.73
N THR A 183 14.49 27.93 4.76
CA THR A 183 13.33 28.83 4.89
C THR A 183 13.05 29.11 6.36
N GLU A 184 13.25 30.37 6.78
CA GLU A 184 12.96 30.81 8.15
C GLU A 184 11.44 30.84 8.43
N GLY A 185 10.88 29.68 8.77
CA GLY A 185 9.47 29.50 9.14
C GLY A 185 8.55 29.08 7.99
N PRO A 186 7.22 29.06 8.22
CA PRO A 186 6.26 28.49 7.27
C PRO A 186 6.18 29.25 5.94
N VAL A 187 6.11 28.49 4.84
CA VAL A 187 5.97 29.02 3.48
C VAL A 187 4.50 28.99 3.01
N ARG A 188 4.15 29.87 2.06
CA ARG A 188 2.79 29.93 1.48
C ARG A 188 2.52 28.85 0.43
N GLU A 189 3.56 28.41 -0.26
CA GLU A 189 3.52 27.42 -1.33
C GLU A 189 4.73 26.50 -1.14
N MET A 190 4.57 25.20 -1.40
CA MET A 190 5.67 24.24 -1.29
C MET A 190 6.54 24.28 -2.56
N PRO A 191 7.86 24.04 -2.47
CA PRO A 191 8.75 24.03 -3.62
C PRO A 191 8.29 23.05 -4.71
N GLY A 192 8.53 23.42 -5.97
CA GLY A 192 8.27 22.60 -7.15
C GLY A 192 6.82 22.56 -7.62
N MET A 193 5.84 22.92 -6.78
CA MET A 193 4.41 22.90 -7.09
C MET A 193 4.08 23.66 -8.38
N ALA A 194 3.12 23.15 -9.16
CA ALA A 194 2.55 23.80 -10.33
C ALA A 194 1.53 24.89 -9.95
N SER A 195 1.57 26.04 -10.62
CA SER A 195 0.61 27.12 -10.41
C SER A 195 -0.78 26.78 -10.98
N PRO A 196 -1.85 27.48 -10.56
CA PRO A 196 -3.18 27.34 -11.16
C PRO A 196 -3.19 27.58 -12.68
N GLU A 197 -2.32 28.45 -13.18
CA GLU A 197 -2.14 28.77 -14.60
C GLU A 197 -1.43 27.62 -15.34
N GLU A 198 -0.40 27.03 -14.74
CA GLU A 198 0.34 25.89 -15.28
C GLU A 198 -0.54 24.63 -15.32
N LEU A 199 -1.28 24.32 -14.25
CA LEU A 199 -2.29 23.25 -14.25
C LEU A 199 -3.38 23.50 -15.30
N SER A 200 -3.75 24.77 -15.52
CA SER A 200 -4.72 25.15 -16.56
C SER A 200 -4.13 25.09 -17.97
N ALA A 201 -2.81 25.24 -18.15
CA ALA A 201 -2.11 25.01 -19.41
C ALA A 201 -2.01 23.51 -19.70
N LEU A 202 -1.61 22.69 -18.71
CA LEU A 202 -1.56 21.23 -18.81
C LEU A 202 -2.93 20.63 -19.20
N ARG A 203 -4.02 21.13 -18.60
CA ARG A 203 -5.39 20.74 -18.95
C ARG A 203 -5.87 21.20 -20.35
N ARG A 204 -5.11 22.04 -21.06
CA ARG A 204 -5.39 22.49 -22.44
C ARG A 204 -4.42 21.92 -23.48
N ALA A 205 -3.20 21.59 -23.11
CA ALA A 205 -2.16 21.10 -24.02
C ALA A 205 -2.53 19.74 -24.66
N GLU A 206 -2.01 19.48 -25.86
CA GLU A 206 -2.30 18.28 -26.66
C GLU A 206 -1.05 17.76 -27.37
N GLY A 207 -1.02 16.45 -27.68
CA GLY A 207 0.13 15.79 -28.30
C GLY A 207 1.43 16.02 -27.55
N THR A 208 2.51 16.29 -28.29
CA THR A 208 3.86 16.50 -27.72
C THR A 208 3.94 17.70 -26.76
N GLU A 209 3.07 18.70 -26.89
CA GLU A 209 3.03 19.84 -25.95
C GLU A 209 2.54 19.39 -24.56
N LEU A 210 1.52 18.54 -24.52
CA LEU A 210 1.05 17.91 -23.27
C LEU A 210 2.16 17.07 -22.65
N ASP A 211 2.82 16.22 -23.46
CA ASP A 211 3.87 15.31 -23.00
C ASP A 211 5.04 16.08 -22.38
N VAL A 212 5.53 17.12 -23.08
CA VAL A 212 6.63 17.96 -22.59
C VAL A 212 6.22 18.73 -21.34
N LEU A 213 5.04 19.35 -21.31
CA LEU A 213 4.59 20.15 -20.16
C LEU A 213 4.33 19.27 -18.93
N PHE A 214 3.80 18.05 -19.10
CA PHE A 214 3.66 17.08 -18.02
C PHE A 214 5.03 16.72 -17.42
N LEU A 215 5.97 16.31 -18.26
CA LEU A 215 7.31 15.91 -17.83
C LEU A 215 8.08 17.07 -17.18
N GLN A 216 7.90 18.30 -17.68
CA GLN A 216 8.48 19.52 -17.13
C GLN A 216 7.95 19.84 -15.72
N LEU A 217 6.62 19.88 -15.55
CA LEU A 217 6.00 20.19 -14.26
C LEU A 217 6.26 19.09 -13.24
N MET A 218 6.15 17.81 -13.64
CA MET A 218 6.37 16.68 -12.74
C MET A 218 7.84 16.56 -12.31
N LEU A 219 8.80 16.83 -13.20
CA LEU A 219 10.22 16.87 -12.83
C LEU A 219 10.52 17.98 -11.81
N ARG A 220 9.96 19.18 -12.01
CA ARG A 220 10.11 20.29 -11.06
C ARG A 220 9.43 19.98 -9.71
N HIS A 221 8.25 19.36 -9.75
CA HIS A 221 7.49 18.93 -8.59
C HIS A 221 8.29 17.93 -7.73
N HIS A 222 8.82 16.85 -8.33
CA HIS A 222 9.70 15.90 -7.63
C HIS A 222 10.95 16.58 -7.04
N GLN A 223 11.62 17.44 -7.81
CA GLN A 223 12.79 18.18 -7.33
C GLN A 223 12.49 19.07 -6.11
N GLY A 224 11.29 19.66 -6.04
CA GLY A 224 10.81 20.41 -4.88
C GLY A 224 10.39 19.55 -3.69
N GLY A 225 9.92 18.31 -3.93
CA GLY A 225 9.58 17.35 -2.88
C GLY A 225 10.78 16.72 -2.18
N LEU A 226 11.89 16.48 -2.90
CA LEU A 226 13.07 15.77 -2.38
C LEU A 226 13.61 16.32 -1.04
N PRO A 227 13.78 17.64 -0.82
CA PRO A 227 14.25 18.16 0.48
C PRO A 227 13.31 17.83 1.65
N MET A 228 11.99 17.87 1.44
CA MET A 228 10.99 17.52 2.45
C MET A 228 11.07 16.03 2.80
N ILE A 229 11.21 15.19 1.77
CA ILE A 229 11.34 13.74 1.89
C ILE A 229 12.63 13.38 2.64
N GLN A 230 13.77 13.98 2.28
CA GLN A 230 15.07 13.69 2.89
C GLN A 230 15.14 14.15 4.34
N TYR A 231 14.50 15.29 4.69
CA TYR A 231 14.33 15.71 6.07
C TYR A 231 13.47 14.71 6.86
N ALA A 232 12.29 14.33 6.36
CA ALA A 232 11.41 13.38 7.06
C ALA A 232 12.02 11.98 7.21
N ALA A 233 12.78 11.51 6.22
CA ALA A 233 13.55 10.26 6.30
C ALA A 233 14.60 10.28 7.44
N THR A 234 15.13 11.46 7.75
CA THR A 234 16.17 11.68 8.77
C THR A 234 15.58 11.94 10.17
N TYR A 235 14.55 12.79 10.27
CA TYR A 235 14.13 13.40 11.54
C TYR A 235 12.72 13.01 12.03
N ALA A 236 11.90 12.29 11.26
CA ALA A 236 10.60 11.81 11.76
C ALA A 236 10.80 10.76 12.87
N GLU A 237 9.97 10.75 13.92
CA GLU A 237 10.08 9.85 15.08
C GLU A 237 9.49 8.47 14.77
N THR A 238 8.39 8.41 13.99
CA THR A 238 7.75 7.15 13.60
C THR A 238 8.58 6.43 12.54
N ALA A 239 9.01 5.19 12.83
CA ALA A 239 9.72 4.37 11.86
C ALA A 239 8.93 4.20 10.53
N ALA A 240 7.59 4.12 10.60
CA ALA A 240 6.74 4.02 9.41
C ALA A 240 6.81 5.25 8.49
N VAL A 241 6.97 6.45 9.05
CA VAL A 241 7.15 7.70 8.30
C VAL A 241 8.54 7.73 7.67
N ARG A 242 9.60 7.46 8.45
CA ARG A 242 10.98 7.38 7.92
C ARG A 242 11.09 6.39 6.76
N THR A 243 10.57 5.17 6.91
CA THR A 243 10.56 4.16 5.84
C THR A 243 9.74 4.57 4.62
N LEU A 244 8.63 5.32 4.78
CA LEU A 244 7.90 5.86 3.64
C LEU A 244 8.75 6.90 2.89
N ALA A 245 9.34 7.84 3.62
CA ALA A 245 10.16 8.90 3.05
C ALA A 245 11.43 8.34 2.35
N SER A 246 12.16 7.39 2.96
CA SER A 246 13.31 6.74 2.32
C SER A 246 12.95 5.99 1.03
N ASN A 247 11.71 5.49 0.91
CA ASN A 247 11.24 4.86 -0.32
C ASN A 247 10.84 5.90 -1.38
N MET A 248 10.18 7.00 -0.96
CA MET A 248 9.87 8.13 -1.84
C MET A 248 11.13 8.74 -2.45
N ASP A 249 12.20 8.92 -1.66
CA ASP A 249 13.48 9.48 -2.14
C ASP A 249 14.09 8.63 -3.26
N GLN A 250 14.09 7.31 -3.11
CA GLN A 250 14.59 6.37 -4.13
C GLN A 250 13.71 6.39 -5.39
N THR A 251 12.39 6.32 -5.23
CA THR A 251 11.44 6.36 -6.36
C THR A 251 11.53 7.67 -7.13
N GLN A 252 11.44 8.82 -6.45
CA GLN A 252 11.44 10.13 -7.11
C GLN A 252 12.78 10.47 -7.78
N GLN A 253 13.92 9.98 -7.27
CA GLN A 253 15.19 10.10 -7.98
C GLN A 253 15.21 9.30 -9.30
N GLY A 254 14.68 8.07 -9.30
CA GLY A 254 14.55 7.26 -10.51
C GLY A 254 13.60 7.88 -11.53
N GLU A 255 12.43 8.33 -11.08
CA GLU A 255 11.43 9.02 -11.92
C GLU A 255 11.99 10.34 -12.48
N SER A 256 12.76 11.11 -11.70
CA SER A 256 13.41 12.36 -12.14
C SER A 256 14.45 12.11 -13.24
N GLN A 257 15.25 11.05 -13.13
CA GLN A 257 16.20 10.66 -14.18
C GLN A 257 15.47 10.24 -15.45
N LEU A 258 14.40 9.45 -15.32
CA LEU A 258 13.57 9.01 -16.45
C LEU A 258 12.90 10.20 -17.15
N MET A 259 12.31 11.14 -16.41
CA MET A 259 11.71 12.36 -16.96
C MET A 259 12.75 13.24 -17.67
N THR A 260 13.96 13.37 -17.12
CA THR A 260 15.05 14.11 -17.76
C THR A 260 15.45 13.47 -19.11
N GLY A 261 15.50 12.13 -19.18
CA GLY A 261 15.71 11.41 -20.43
C GLY A 261 14.57 11.59 -21.43
N MET A 262 13.31 11.51 -20.97
CA MET A 262 12.12 11.71 -21.80
C MET A 262 12.00 13.14 -22.36
N LEU A 263 12.40 14.16 -21.60
CA LEU A 263 12.49 15.55 -22.08
C LEU A 263 13.59 15.71 -23.12
N THR A 264 14.78 15.17 -22.84
CA THR A 264 15.93 15.21 -23.76
C THR A 264 15.60 14.55 -25.10
N ALA A 265 14.93 13.39 -25.09
CA ALA A 265 14.48 12.69 -26.29
C ALA A 265 13.43 13.48 -27.11
N ARG A 266 12.72 14.44 -26.50
CA ARG A 266 11.76 15.35 -27.15
C ARG A 266 12.37 16.72 -27.49
N GLY A 267 13.67 16.91 -27.27
CA GLY A 267 14.37 18.19 -27.51
C GLY A 267 13.99 19.29 -26.51
N ALA A 268 13.38 18.93 -25.38
CA ALA A 268 12.90 19.86 -24.36
C ALA A 268 13.87 19.96 -23.17
N ALA A 269 13.91 21.12 -22.51
CA ALA A 269 14.65 21.35 -21.28
C ALA A 269 13.72 21.26 -20.05
N PRO A 270 14.23 20.92 -18.85
CA PRO A 270 13.53 21.10 -17.58
C PRO A 270 13.12 22.55 -17.33
N LEU A 271 12.08 22.75 -16.50
CA LEU A 271 11.79 24.05 -15.91
C LEU A 271 12.75 24.35 -14.75
N PRO A 272 13.05 25.63 -14.45
CA PRO A 272 13.71 25.99 -13.20
C PRO A 272 12.79 25.70 -12.00
N LEU A 273 13.37 25.45 -10.84
CA LEU A 273 12.63 25.47 -9.57
C LEU A 273 12.06 26.86 -9.29
N ASN A 274 10.90 26.87 -8.62
CA ASN A 274 10.19 28.03 -8.08
C ASN A 274 10.38 28.18 -6.57
#